data_AF-A0A0B6YZJ9-F1
#
_entry.id   AF-A0A0B6YZJ9-F1
#
_cell.length_a   1.000
_cell.length_b   1.000
_cell.length_c   1.000
_cell.angle_alpha   90.00
_cell.angle_beta   90.00
_cell.angle_gamma   90.00
#
_symmetry.space_group_name_H-M   'P 1'
#
loop_
_entity.id
_entity.type
_entity.pdbx_description
1 polymer ?
#
loop_
_entity_poly.entity_id
_entity_poly.type
_entity_poly.pdbx_seq_one_letter_code
_entity_poly.pdbx_strand_id
1 'polypeptide(L)'
;EDTAKAVSARIGLYAEGVTTMSGEAIEMLDIAQLSKIIEGIGILYRVTPRHKLKIVKALQLSKHVVGMTGDGVNDAVALKTADIGISMGKTGTDVSKEAADMILVDDDLSTILAAIEEG
;
A
#
# COMPACT_ATOMS: atom_id res chain seq x y z
N GLU A 1 16.93 -1.04 -1.67
CA GLU A 1 16.60 -2.04 -0.66
C GLU A 1 16.93 -1.54 0.73
N ASP A 2 18.19 -1.16 0.98
CA ASP A 2 18.68 -0.74 2.30
C ASP A 2 17.87 0.36 2.98
N THR A 3 17.54 1.45 2.26
CA THR A 3 16.70 2.52 2.82
C THR A 3 15.30 2.04 3.19
N ALA A 4 14.69 1.18 2.36
CA ALA A 4 13.36 0.65 2.62
C ALA A 4 13.36 -0.27 3.86
N LYS A 5 14.37 -1.15 3.98
CA LYS A 5 14.57 -1.98 5.18
C LYS A 5 14.83 -1.14 6.42
N ALA A 6 15.72 -0.14 6.33
CA ALA A 6 16.05 0.73 7.45
C ALA A 6 14.85 1.54 7.97
N VAL A 7 14.05 2.11 7.07
CA VAL A 7 12.82 2.83 7.47
C VAL A 7 11.81 1.86 8.06
N SER A 8 11.58 0.72 7.41
CA SER A 8 10.61 -0.29 7.87
C SER A 8 10.96 -0.88 9.24
N ALA A 9 12.25 -1.05 9.55
CA ALA A 9 12.72 -1.50 10.86
C ALA A 9 12.42 -0.48 11.95
N ARG A 10 12.60 0.82 11.66
CA ARG A 10 12.34 1.90 12.63
C ARG A 10 10.87 2.01 13.02
N ILE A 11 9.95 1.65 12.12
CA ILE A 11 8.51 1.69 12.34
C ILE A 11 7.92 0.32 12.73
N GLY A 12 8.77 -0.70 12.96
CA GLY A 12 8.35 -2.02 13.43
C GLY A 12 7.73 -2.94 12.36
N LEU A 13 7.78 -2.56 11.08
CA LEU A 13 7.27 -3.38 9.96
C LEU A 13 8.30 -4.39 9.43
N TYR A 14 9.59 -4.19 9.73
CA TYR A 14 10.65 -5.13 9.36
C TYR A 14 11.19 -5.86 10.58
N ALA A 15 11.20 -7.19 10.49
CA ALA A 15 11.93 -8.08 11.38
C ALA A 15 12.87 -8.96 10.55
N GLU A 16 13.86 -9.57 11.20
CA GLU A 16 14.75 -10.54 10.56
C GLU A 16 13.92 -11.68 9.96
N GLY A 17 14.10 -11.96 8.66
CA GLY A 17 13.29 -12.93 7.91
C GLY A 17 12.11 -12.36 7.11
N VAL A 18 11.79 -11.06 7.21
CA VAL A 18 10.78 -10.44 6.33
C VAL A 18 11.29 -10.40 4.89
N THR A 19 10.55 -11.05 3.99
CA THR A 19 10.85 -11.05 2.55
C THR A 19 10.62 -9.66 1.96
N THR A 20 11.58 -9.21 1.15
CA THR A 20 11.49 -7.93 0.43
C THR A 20 11.52 -8.16 -1.07
N MET A 21 10.78 -7.36 -1.83
CA MET A 21 10.70 -7.47 -3.29
C MET A 21 10.83 -6.11 -3.97
N SER A 22 11.59 -6.05 -5.07
CA SER A 22 11.76 -4.84 -5.87
C SER A 22 10.62 -4.66 -6.89
N GLY A 23 10.39 -3.42 -7.33
CA GLY A 23 9.49 -3.11 -8.44
C GLY A 23 9.83 -3.85 -9.73
N GLU A 24 11.12 -4.09 -10.01
CA GLU A 24 11.57 -4.88 -11.17
C GLU A 24 11.12 -6.34 -11.08
N ALA A 25 11.20 -6.96 -9.89
CA ALA A 25 10.71 -8.32 -9.68
C ALA A 25 9.17 -8.39 -9.82
N ILE A 26 8.44 -7.37 -9.34
CA ILE A 26 6.99 -7.26 -9.53
C ILE A 26 6.64 -7.15 -11.02
N GLU A 27 7.48 -6.47 -11.81
CA GLU A 27 7.26 -6.29 -13.25
C GLU A 27 7.22 -7.64 -13.98
N MET A 28 8.11 -8.56 -13.61
CA MET A 28 8.29 -9.86 -14.25
C MET A 28 7.17 -10.87 -14.00
N LEU A 29 6.30 -10.62 -13.03
CA LEU A 29 5.21 -11.52 -12.65
C LEU A 29 3.88 -10.99 -13.18
N ASP A 30 2.95 -11.82 -13.63
CA ASP A 30 1.57 -11.34 -13.82
C ASP A 30 0.82 -11.23 -12.46
N ILE A 31 -0.43 -10.73 -12.48
CA ILE A 31 -1.23 -10.58 -11.24
C ILE A 31 -1.51 -11.94 -10.59
N ALA A 32 -1.75 -12.99 -11.37
CA ALA A 32 -2.04 -14.31 -10.84
C ALA A 32 -0.81 -14.96 -10.20
N GLN A 33 0.37 -14.78 -10.80
CA GLN A 33 1.65 -15.20 -10.23
C GLN A 33 1.97 -14.42 -8.96
N LEU A 34 1.78 -13.09 -8.97
CA LEU A 34 2.01 -12.25 -7.81
C LEU A 34 1.08 -12.62 -6.65
N SER A 35 -0.21 -12.89 -6.92
CA SER A 35 -1.20 -13.27 -5.89
C SER A 35 -0.81 -14.50 -5.09
N LYS A 36 -0.02 -15.43 -5.67
CA LYS A 36 0.42 -16.65 -5.00
C LYS A 36 1.54 -16.42 -3.98
N ILE A 37 2.25 -15.31 -4.07
CA ILE A 37 3.44 -15.05 -3.25
C ILE A 37 3.36 -13.75 -2.44
N ILE A 38 2.42 -12.86 -2.76
CA ILE A 38 2.36 -11.50 -2.20
C ILE A 38 2.17 -11.50 -0.68
N GLU A 39 1.45 -12.48 -0.12
CA GLU A 39 1.23 -12.61 1.33
C GLU A 39 2.53 -12.84 2.11
N GLY A 40 3.54 -13.46 1.48
CA GLY A 40 4.84 -13.70 2.11
C GLY A 40 5.79 -12.51 2.04
N ILE A 41 5.39 -11.38 1.43
CA ILE A 41 6.24 -10.22 1.16
C ILE A 41 5.82 -9.07 2.06
N GLY A 42 6.68 -8.70 3.02
CA GLY A 42 6.41 -7.59 3.93
C GLY A 42 6.84 -6.22 3.41
N ILE A 43 7.81 -6.15 2.48
CA ILE A 43 8.32 -4.87 1.97
C ILE A 43 8.47 -4.91 0.45
N LEU A 44 7.80 -3.96 -0.20
CA LEU A 44 7.91 -3.72 -1.64
C LEU A 44 8.61 -2.37 -1.84
N TYR A 45 9.66 -2.32 -2.67
CA TYR A 45 10.48 -1.12 -2.83
C TYR A 45 10.76 -0.76 -4.29
N ARG A 46 11.09 0.52 -4.56
CA ARG A 46 11.27 1.06 -5.92
C ARG A 46 10.05 0.77 -6.82
N VAL A 47 8.85 0.91 -6.26
CA VAL A 47 7.59 0.64 -6.96
C VAL A 47 7.13 1.84 -7.78
N THR A 48 6.58 1.57 -8.95
CA THR A 48 5.91 2.56 -9.82
C THR A 48 4.41 2.63 -9.52
N PRO A 49 3.68 3.66 -9.99
CA PRO A 49 2.22 3.71 -9.87
C PRO A 49 1.53 2.43 -10.38
N ARG A 50 2.01 1.88 -11.50
CA ARG A 50 1.48 0.63 -12.08
C ARG A 50 1.73 -0.58 -11.17
N HIS A 51 2.87 -0.62 -10.48
CA HIS A 51 3.15 -1.69 -9.50
C HIS A 51 2.19 -1.63 -8.32
N LYS A 52 1.89 -0.44 -7.79
CA LYS A 52 0.92 -0.27 -6.69
C LYS A 52 -0.46 -0.83 -7.06
N LEU A 53 -0.96 -0.49 -8.25
CA LEU A 53 -2.20 -1.05 -8.78
C LEU A 53 -2.16 -2.58 -8.89
N LYS A 54 -1.03 -3.13 -9.36
CA LYS A 54 -0.84 -4.58 -9.51
C LYS A 54 -0.84 -5.30 -8.17
N ILE A 55 -0.23 -4.71 -7.14
CA ILE A 55 -0.21 -5.23 -5.77
C ILE A 55 -1.62 -5.28 -5.20
N VAL A 56 -2.39 -4.19 -5.30
CA VAL A 56 -3.79 -4.13 -4.83
C VAL A 56 -4.61 -5.24 -5.48
N LYS A 57 -4.54 -5.36 -6.81
CA LYS A 57 -5.28 -6.41 -7.54
C LYS A 57 -4.84 -7.83 -7.18
N ALA A 58 -3.55 -8.05 -6.90
CA ALA A 58 -3.05 -9.36 -6.50
C ALA A 58 -3.58 -9.76 -5.12
N LEU A 59 -3.62 -8.84 -4.15
CA LEU A 59 -4.19 -9.08 -2.82
C LEU A 59 -5.71 -9.33 -2.89
N GLN A 60 -6.43 -8.53 -3.68
CA GLN A 60 -7.86 -8.74 -3.93
C GLN A 60 -8.14 -10.08 -4.61
N LEU A 61 -7.28 -10.52 -5.55
CA LEU A 61 -7.41 -11.83 -6.19
C LEU A 61 -7.25 -12.96 -5.15
N SER A 62 -6.39 -12.77 -4.16
CA SER A 62 -6.25 -13.64 -2.98
C SER A 62 -7.37 -13.46 -1.94
N LYS A 63 -8.49 -12.83 -2.30
CA LYS A 63 -9.71 -12.66 -1.48
C LYS A 63 -9.51 -11.83 -0.20
N HIS A 64 -8.47 -11.00 -0.14
CA HIS A 64 -8.31 -10.03 0.94
C HIS A 64 -9.18 -8.80 0.67
N VAL A 65 -9.65 -8.18 1.75
CA VAL A 65 -10.13 -6.79 1.74
C VAL A 65 -8.91 -5.88 1.86
N VAL A 66 -8.71 -5.00 0.88
CA VAL A 66 -7.47 -4.23 0.75
C VAL A 66 -7.73 -2.77 1.05
N GLY A 67 -7.10 -2.28 2.13
CA GLY A 67 -6.91 -0.87 2.39
C GLY A 67 -5.63 -0.35 1.74
N MET A 68 -5.67 0.79 1.08
CA MET A 68 -4.48 1.46 0.56
C MET A 68 -4.38 2.89 1.09
N THR A 69 -3.21 3.27 1.60
CA THR A 69 -2.93 4.65 2.01
C THR A 69 -1.96 5.34 1.04
N GLY A 70 -2.18 6.63 0.77
CA GLY A 70 -1.31 7.40 -0.13
C GLY A 70 -1.63 8.90 -0.14
N ASP A 71 -0.60 9.70 -0.41
CA ASP A 71 -0.62 11.16 -0.38
C ASP A 71 -0.34 11.80 -1.75
N GLY A 72 0.25 11.06 -2.68
CA GLY A 72 0.63 11.57 -4.00
C GLY A 72 -0.38 11.31 -5.12
N VAL A 73 -0.30 12.10 -6.18
CA VAL A 73 -1.02 11.88 -7.46
C VAL A 73 -0.76 10.48 -8.02
N ASN A 74 0.45 9.95 -7.78
CA ASN A 74 0.89 8.63 -8.17
C ASN A 74 0.10 7.48 -7.50
N ASP A 75 -0.57 7.77 -6.38
CA ASP A 75 -1.34 6.80 -5.60
C ASP A 75 -2.81 6.76 -6.00
N ALA A 76 -3.33 7.81 -6.64
CA ALA A 76 -4.75 8.00 -6.90
C ALA A 76 -5.44 6.79 -7.57
N VAL A 77 -4.81 6.20 -8.59
CA VAL A 77 -5.39 5.03 -9.30
C VAL A 77 -5.49 3.82 -8.38
N ALA A 78 -4.49 3.62 -7.53
CA ALA A 78 -4.43 2.46 -6.65
C ALA A 78 -5.29 2.67 -5.39
N LEU A 79 -5.38 3.90 -4.87
CA LEU A 79 -6.37 4.33 -3.88
C LEU A 79 -7.78 4.01 -4.35
N LYS A 80 -8.12 4.39 -5.59
CA LYS A 80 -9.46 4.17 -6.14
C LYS A 80 -9.78 2.70 -6.43
N THR A 81 -8.75 1.87 -6.61
CA THR A 81 -8.91 0.44 -6.91
C THR A 81 -9.00 -0.41 -5.63
N ALA A 82 -8.43 0.07 -4.53
CA ALA A 82 -8.52 -0.59 -3.24
C ALA A 82 -9.99 -0.68 -2.79
N ASP A 83 -10.28 -1.61 -1.89
CA ASP A 83 -11.62 -1.72 -1.30
C ASP A 83 -11.89 -0.52 -0.38
N ILE A 84 -10.83 0.02 0.24
CA ILE A 84 -10.85 1.29 0.97
C ILE A 84 -9.58 2.08 0.63
N GLY A 85 -9.73 3.19 -0.11
CA GLY A 85 -8.68 4.17 -0.34
C GLY A 85 -8.61 5.20 0.79
N ILE A 86 -7.42 5.46 1.32
CA ILE A 86 -7.16 6.38 2.44
C ILE A 86 -6.15 7.44 2.00
N SER A 87 -6.52 8.73 2.09
CA SER A 87 -5.58 9.83 1.80
C SER A 87 -5.26 10.67 3.02
N MET A 88 -4.07 11.26 3.02
CA MET A 88 -3.62 12.21 4.03
C MET A 88 -4.34 13.57 3.84
N GLY A 89 -4.84 14.16 4.90
CA GLY A 89 -5.61 15.41 4.89
C GLY A 89 -4.74 16.65 4.70
N LYS A 90 -3.56 16.71 5.31
CA LYS A 90 -2.64 17.85 5.21
C LYS A 90 -1.63 17.67 4.08
N THR A 91 -0.97 16.51 4.02
CA THR A 91 0.08 16.23 3.03
C THR A 91 -0.46 15.68 1.71
N GLY A 92 -1.69 15.17 1.69
CA GLY A 92 -2.28 14.62 0.47
C GLY A 92 -2.56 15.69 -0.58
N THR A 93 -2.27 15.34 -1.84
CA THR A 93 -2.67 16.13 -3.00
C THR A 93 -4.19 16.12 -3.18
N ASP A 94 -4.75 17.14 -3.84
CA ASP A 94 -6.20 17.17 -4.11
C ASP A 94 -6.64 15.94 -4.91
N VAL A 95 -5.80 15.47 -5.84
CA VAL A 95 -6.05 14.26 -6.63
C VAL A 95 -6.09 13.01 -5.76
N SER A 96 -5.23 12.88 -4.76
CA SER A 96 -5.25 11.71 -3.87
C SER A 96 -6.45 11.74 -2.92
N LYS A 97 -6.86 12.93 -2.45
CA LYS A 97 -8.05 13.11 -1.61
C LYS A 97 -9.34 12.81 -2.36
N GLU A 98 -9.46 13.26 -3.61
CA GLU A 98 -10.63 12.96 -4.46
C GLU A 98 -10.72 11.47 -4.83
N ALA A 99 -9.58 10.78 -4.92
CA ALA A 99 -9.54 9.36 -5.26
C ALA A 99 -9.82 8.43 -4.07
N ALA A 100 -9.68 8.92 -2.83
CA ALA A 100 -9.83 8.14 -1.61
C ALA A 100 -11.28 8.11 -1.11
N ASP A 101 -11.64 7.04 -0.39
CA ASP A 101 -12.93 6.88 0.27
C ASP A 101 -12.91 7.48 1.69
N MET A 102 -11.72 7.60 2.30
CA MET A 102 -11.48 8.18 3.61
C MET A 102 -10.32 9.20 3.57
N ILE A 103 -10.45 10.29 4.33
CA ILE A 103 -9.40 11.30 4.48
C ILE A 103 -8.98 11.41 5.95
N LEU A 104 -7.70 11.24 6.24
CA LEU A 104 -7.11 11.42 7.57
C LEU A 104 -6.79 12.90 7.80
N VAL A 105 -7.72 13.64 8.41
CA VAL A 105 -7.62 15.10 8.57
C VAL A 105 -6.35 15.55 9.31
N ASP A 106 -5.85 14.73 10.24
CA ASP A 106 -4.68 15.02 11.07
C ASP A 106 -3.36 14.44 10.54
N ASP A 107 -3.41 13.59 9.51
CA ASP A 107 -2.33 12.75 8.98
C ASP A 107 -1.82 11.67 9.95
N ASP A 108 -2.62 11.30 10.96
CA ASP A 108 -2.27 10.25 11.92
C ASP A 108 -2.74 8.87 11.44
N LEU A 109 -1.80 7.98 11.13
CA LEU A 109 -2.09 6.60 10.72
C LEU A 109 -2.74 5.77 11.84
N SER A 110 -2.60 6.16 13.12
CA SER A 110 -3.28 5.48 14.23
C SER A 110 -4.80 5.63 14.17
N THR A 111 -5.30 6.70 13.53
CA THR A 111 -6.73 6.91 13.28
C THR A 111 -7.33 5.81 12.39
N ILE A 112 -6.52 5.17 11.53
CA ILE A 112 -6.97 4.01 10.74
C ILE A 112 -7.33 2.84 11.66
N LEU A 113 -6.57 2.63 12.74
CA LEU A 113 -6.87 1.54 13.69
C LEU A 113 -8.22 1.76 14.37
N ALA A 114 -8.48 2.97 14.85
CA ALA A 114 -9.78 3.33 15.43
C ALA A 114 -10.92 3.16 14.41
N ALA A 115 -10.71 3.54 13.15
CA ALA A 115 -11.72 3.37 12.11
C ALA A 115 -12.03 1.90 11.77
N ILE A 116 -11.05 1.00 11.93
CA ILE A 116 -11.26 -0.45 11.79
C ILE A 116 -12.01 -1.02 13.01
N GLU A 117 -11.78 -0.52 14.22
CA GLU A 117 -12.46 -1.00 15.44
C GLU A 117 -13.95 -0.63 15.49
N GLU A 118 -14.33 0.51 14.89
CA GLU A 118 -15.71 1.01 14.89
C GLU A 118 -16.62 0.35 13.82
N GLY A 119 -16.05 -0.39 12.85
CA GLY A 119 -16.77 -0.99 11.71
C GLY A 119 -16.99 -2.49 11.83
#